data_AF-A0A959DAP5-F1
#
_entry.id   AF-A0A959DAP5-F1
#
_cell.length_a   1.000
_cell.length_b   1.000
_cell.length_c   1.000
_cell.angle_alpha   90.00
_cell.angle_beta   90.00
_cell.angle_gamma   90.00
#
_symmetry.space_group_name_H-M   'P 1'
#
loop_
_entity.id
_entity.type
_entity.pdbx_description
1 polymer ?
#
loop_
_entity_poly.entity_id
_entity_poly.type
_entity_poly.pdbx_seq_one_letter_code
_entity_poly.pdbx_strand_id
1 'polypeptide(L)'
;MRYYLKKRIQDERVLDLITKMLRCGIWEKGQISYPKRGVPQGSVVSPLLANVLLHEFDEWYVRTYRIRPEWSHLSSSSLQYHRKKEVGGTLMLTRYADDWVAIWNGSAKRIPEIKAEIATFFSDTLKLQLSEEKTLITHIDDGFDFLGYHIKGARRWEDDQWRLFSLVSERGIRRFRDGIKLIAQQTFTDEVAAFTAFSGLIRGWGNYYAYAASSRLMDSLDAFIYQQMWKYLLGKNKHVGAKKVFFKYTLPRNLKKVGYFDLGLVVGKAVIRVPRLSGIARKPLMLKYPPHPYLLPNRNKVILNPGPSDERWWDQHIWAGQEGKRKGQRRLSIEVLSRDAVCQVCGQTQSQEAHHDPAWKESQKHKPGKAMGVCKTCHRQILHSA
;
A
#
# COMPACT_ATOMS: atom_id res chain seq x y z
N MET A 1 1.67 17.76 -16.61
CA MET A 1 2.21 17.82 -15.22
C MET A 1 2.17 19.22 -14.62
N ARG A 2 2.95 20.20 -15.13
CA ARG A 2 2.98 21.58 -14.56
C ARG A 2 1.59 22.22 -14.44
N TYR A 3 0.75 22.06 -15.47
CA TYR A 3 -0.65 22.50 -15.47
C TYR A 3 -1.43 21.99 -14.24
N TYR A 4 -1.34 20.69 -13.93
CA TYR A 4 -2.04 20.09 -12.78
C TYR A 4 -1.46 20.56 -11.44
N LEU A 5 -0.14 20.71 -11.33
CA LEU A 5 0.49 21.24 -10.12
C LEU A 5 0.07 22.69 -9.83
N LYS A 6 -0.07 23.53 -10.87
CA LYS A 6 -0.52 24.92 -10.75
C LYS A 6 -1.92 25.07 -10.15
N LYS A 7 -2.76 24.03 -10.18
CA LYS A 7 -4.08 24.05 -9.54
C LYS A 7 -4.00 24.23 -8.02
N ARG A 8 -2.88 23.87 -7.39
CA ARG A 8 -2.68 23.91 -5.93
C ARG A 8 -1.41 24.67 -5.52
N ILE A 9 -0.38 24.71 -6.36
CA ILE A 9 0.92 25.33 -6.06
C ILE A 9 1.03 26.65 -6.82
N GLN A 10 1.11 27.76 -6.08
CA GLN A 10 1.32 29.10 -6.64
C GLN A 10 2.81 29.50 -6.74
N ASP A 11 3.70 28.88 -5.95
CA ASP A 11 5.13 29.21 -5.96
C ASP A 11 5.79 28.69 -7.26
N GLU A 12 6.08 29.62 -8.18
CA GLU A 12 6.72 29.30 -9.47
C GLU A 12 8.13 28.72 -9.30
N ARG A 13 8.86 29.05 -8.23
CA ARG A 13 10.22 28.52 -8.00
C ARG A 13 10.18 27.01 -7.73
N VAL A 14 9.18 26.56 -6.98
CA VAL A 14 8.95 25.13 -6.72
C VAL A 14 8.55 24.42 -8.00
N LEU A 15 7.65 25.02 -8.79
CA LEU A 15 7.24 24.47 -10.08
C LEU A 15 8.39 24.38 -11.08
N ASP A 16 9.28 25.38 -11.09
CA ASP A 16 10.48 25.39 -11.91
C ASP A 16 11.48 24.31 -11.47
N LEU A 17 11.67 24.14 -10.16
CA LEU A 17 12.51 23.06 -9.64
C LEU A 17 11.99 21.69 -10.06
N ILE A 18 10.69 21.44 -9.88
CA ILE A 18 10.07 20.17 -10.31
C ILE A 18 10.22 19.99 -11.84
N THR A 19 10.04 21.07 -12.61
CA THR A 19 10.20 21.03 -14.07
C THR A 19 11.65 20.68 -14.46
N LYS A 20 12.64 21.25 -13.77
CA LYS A 20 14.06 20.93 -13.96
C LYS A 20 14.36 19.47 -13.60
N MET A 21 13.80 18.96 -12.50
CA MET A 21 13.94 17.55 -12.12
C MET A 21 13.33 16.59 -13.17
N LEU A 22 12.18 16.96 -13.75
CA LEU A 22 11.55 16.16 -14.81
C LEU A 22 12.31 16.17 -16.13
N ARG A 23 13.04 17.26 -16.41
CA ARG A 23 13.85 17.45 -17.62
C ARG A 23 15.32 17.04 -17.45
N CYS A 24 15.70 16.50 -16.30
CA CYS A 24 17.09 16.13 -16.07
C CYS A 24 17.49 15.01 -17.05
N GLY A 25 18.71 15.09 -17.57
CA GLY A 25 19.26 14.05 -18.42
C GLY A 25 19.43 12.75 -17.63
N ILE A 26 19.13 11.63 -18.27
CA ILE A 26 19.40 10.28 -17.78
C ILE A 26 20.78 9.88 -18.31
N TRP A 27 21.72 9.65 -17.41
CA TRP A 27 23.00 9.04 -17.76
C TRP A 27 22.84 7.53 -17.79
N GLU A 28 23.02 6.92 -18.97
CA GLU A 28 23.03 5.48 -19.12
C GLU A 28 24.11 5.07 -20.14
N LYS A 29 24.90 4.03 -19.81
CA LYS A 29 25.95 3.48 -20.70
C LYS A 29 26.92 4.52 -21.28
N GLY A 30 27.29 5.53 -20.49
CA GLY A 30 28.24 6.57 -20.88
C GLY A 30 27.66 7.68 -21.77
N GLN A 31 26.34 7.69 -21.99
CA GLN A 31 25.64 8.74 -22.74
C GLN A 31 24.57 9.41 -21.88
N ILE A 32 24.41 10.72 -22.07
CA ILE A 32 23.33 11.49 -21.45
C ILE A 32 22.19 11.60 -22.46
N SER A 33 21.02 11.09 -22.10
CA SER A 33 19.79 11.23 -22.88
C SER A 33 18.81 12.15 -22.14
N TYR A 34 18.14 13.05 -22.87
CA TYR A 34 17.12 13.92 -22.28
C TYR A 34 15.74 13.41 -22.68
N PRO A 35 14.98 12.76 -21.76
CA PRO A 35 13.69 12.20 -22.11
C PRO A 35 12.71 13.31 -22.50
N LYS A 36 12.14 13.22 -23.70
CA LYS A 36 11.08 14.14 -24.16
C LYS A 36 9.73 13.87 -23.48
N ARG A 37 9.53 12.67 -22.93
CA ARG A 37 8.32 12.23 -22.21
C ARG A 37 8.71 11.28 -21.08
N GLY A 38 7.86 11.21 -20.05
CA GLY A 38 8.08 10.36 -18.88
C GLY A 38 8.81 11.06 -17.73
N VAL A 39 8.84 10.41 -16.58
CA VAL A 39 9.62 10.82 -15.41
C VAL A 39 10.77 9.82 -15.24
N PRO A 40 12.01 10.26 -14.95
CA PRO A 40 13.11 9.32 -14.68
C PRO A 40 12.70 8.29 -13.61
N GLN A 41 12.72 7.01 -13.95
CA GLN A 41 12.44 5.93 -13.00
C GLN A 41 13.54 5.91 -11.94
N GLY A 42 13.15 6.02 -10.66
CA GLY A 42 14.08 6.13 -9.53
C GLY A 42 14.14 7.51 -8.89
N SER A 43 13.52 8.54 -9.47
CA SER A 43 13.32 9.82 -8.78
C SER A 43 12.36 9.65 -7.60
N VAL A 44 12.77 10.06 -6.40
CA VAL A 44 11.96 10.03 -5.15
C VAL A 44 10.61 10.74 -5.33
N VAL A 45 10.54 11.74 -6.21
CA VAL A 45 9.34 12.56 -6.44
C VAL A 45 8.41 11.94 -7.49
N SER A 46 8.90 10.99 -8.30
CA SER A 46 8.13 10.36 -9.38
C SER A 46 6.83 9.69 -8.93
N PRO A 47 6.80 8.87 -7.86
CA PRO A 47 5.56 8.24 -7.40
C PRO A 47 4.51 9.26 -6.94
N LEU A 48 4.94 10.39 -6.38
CA LEU A 48 4.03 11.47 -5.98
C LEU A 48 3.43 12.15 -7.21
N LEU A 49 4.26 12.50 -8.19
CA LEU A 49 3.79 13.16 -9.41
C LEU A 49 2.86 12.28 -10.24
N ALA A 50 3.14 10.96 -10.32
CA ALA A 50 2.26 10.01 -10.96
C ALA A 50 0.87 10.01 -10.29
N ASN A 51 0.82 10.01 -8.96
CA ASN A 51 -0.46 10.09 -8.23
C ASN A 51 -1.17 11.43 -8.40
N VAL A 52 -0.45 12.55 -8.50
CA VAL A 52 -1.06 13.86 -8.79
C VAL A 52 -1.73 13.85 -10.17
N LEU A 53 -1.08 13.27 -11.16
CA LEU A 53 -1.64 13.15 -12.51
C LEU A 53 -2.86 12.22 -12.53
N LEU A 54 -2.74 11.03 -11.93
CA LEU A 54 -3.82 10.03 -11.90
C LEU A 54 -4.97 10.41 -10.96
N HIS A 55 -4.79 11.39 -10.07
CA HIS A 55 -5.90 11.94 -9.29
C HIS A 55 -6.97 12.58 -10.19
N GLU A 56 -6.60 13.13 -11.34
CA GLU A 56 -7.56 13.68 -12.30
C GLU A 56 -8.45 12.58 -12.90
N PHE A 57 -7.93 11.36 -13.02
CA PHE A 57 -8.73 10.20 -13.39
C PHE A 57 -9.73 9.83 -12.29
N ASP A 58 -9.29 9.84 -11.03
CA ASP A 58 -10.18 9.58 -9.89
C ASP A 58 -11.33 10.61 -9.84
N GLU A 59 -11.02 11.90 -10.00
CA GLU A 59 -12.00 12.99 -10.03
C GLU A 59 -12.98 12.89 -11.21
N TRP A 60 -12.47 12.58 -12.41
CA TRP A 60 -13.31 12.35 -13.58
C TRP A 60 -14.25 11.17 -13.37
N TYR A 61 -13.75 10.04 -12.84
CA TYR A 61 -14.56 8.87 -12.55
C TYR A 61 -15.69 9.22 -11.58
N VAL A 62 -15.38 9.95 -10.50
CA VAL A 62 -16.37 10.36 -9.51
C VAL A 62 -17.45 11.23 -10.15
N ARG A 63 -17.06 12.24 -10.93
CA ARG A 63 -17.98 13.19 -11.57
C ARG A 63 -18.83 12.55 -12.67
N THR A 64 -18.35 11.48 -13.31
CA THR A 64 -19.05 10.83 -14.44
C THR A 64 -19.97 9.70 -13.97
N TYR A 65 -19.49 8.86 -13.04
CA TYR A 65 -20.17 7.60 -12.66
C TYR A 65 -20.69 7.55 -11.23
N ARG A 66 -20.19 8.39 -10.30
CA ARG A 66 -20.55 8.31 -8.88
C ARG A 66 -21.50 9.43 -8.47
N ILE A 67 -21.01 10.66 -8.47
CA ILE A 67 -21.78 11.85 -8.08
C ILE A 67 -21.66 12.83 -9.22
N ARG A 68 -22.58 12.73 -10.18
CA ARG A 68 -22.72 13.75 -11.21
C ARG A 68 -23.00 15.10 -10.54
N PRO A 69 -22.47 16.22 -11.04
CA PRO A 69 -22.71 17.54 -10.45
C PRO A 69 -24.21 17.83 -10.23
N GLU A 70 -25.03 17.38 -11.18
CA GLU A 70 -26.49 17.48 -11.17
C GLU A 70 -27.14 16.72 -10.01
N TRP A 71 -26.47 15.70 -9.46
CA TRP A 71 -26.96 14.86 -8.37
C TRP A 71 -26.30 15.16 -7.03
N SER A 72 -25.44 16.17 -6.96
CA SER A 72 -24.65 16.50 -5.75
C SER A 72 -25.49 16.79 -4.50
N HIS A 73 -26.74 17.22 -4.69
CA HIS A 73 -27.70 17.54 -3.63
C HIS A 73 -28.56 16.33 -3.20
N LEU A 74 -28.46 15.20 -3.92
CA LEU A 74 -29.34 14.05 -3.71
C LEU A 74 -28.89 13.16 -2.55
N SER A 75 -29.85 12.51 -1.91
CA SER A 75 -29.59 11.49 -0.88
C SER A 75 -28.92 10.24 -1.48
N SER A 76 -28.25 9.42 -0.66
CA SER A 76 -27.61 8.18 -1.13
C SER A 76 -28.59 7.21 -1.82
N SER A 77 -29.82 7.09 -1.32
CA SER A 77 -30.84 6.23 -1.95
C SER A 77 -31.27 6.76 -3.32
N SER A 78 -31.36 8.09 -3.45
CA SER A 78 -31.68 8.75 -4.73
C SER A 78 -30.53 8.61 -5.73
N LEU A 79 -29.28 8.80 -5.30
CA LEU A 79 -28.09 8.58 -6.12
C LEU A 79 -28.05 7.16 -6.70
N GLN A 80 -28.34 6.16 -5.87
CA GLN A 80 -28.41 4.78 -6.30
C GLN A 80 -29.48 4.57 -7.40
N TYR A 81 -30.68 5.13 -7.21
CA TYR A 81 -31.74 5.07 -8.20
C TYR A 81 -31.32 5.70 -9.54
N HIS A 82 -30.75 6.90 -9.51
CA HIS A 82 -30.30 7.60 -10.71
C HIS A 82 -29.16 6.87 -11.43
N ARG A 83 -28.17 6.32 -10.71
CA ARG A 83 -27.13 5.47 -11.31
C ARG A 83 -27.72 4.26 -12.02
N LYS A 84 -28.65 3.56 -11.37
CA LYS A 84 -29.29 2.38 -11.96
C LYS A 84 -30.12 2.73 -13.20
N LYS A 85 -30.83 3.86 -13.18
CA LYS A 85 -31.74 4.26 -14.26
C LYS A 85 -31.02 4.92 -15.45
N GLU A 86 -30.07 5.82 -15.19
CA GLU A 86 -29.44 6.66 -16.22
C GLU A 86 -28.06 6.13 -16.64
N VAL A 87 -27.30 5.56 -15.71
CA VAL A 87 -26.00 4.91 -16.00
C VAL A 87 -26.17 3.40 -16.23
N GLY A 88 -27.34 2.82 -15.93
CA GLY A 88 -27.57 1.39 -16.14
C GLY A 88 -26.85 0.49 -15.12
N GLY A 89 -26.32 1.07 -14.04
CA GLY A 89 -25.58 0.35 -12.99
C GLY A 89 -24.60 1.23 -12.22
N THR A 90 -23.84 0.60 -11.33
CA THR A 90 -22.81 1.22 -10.49
C THR A 90 -21.43 0.71 -10.90
N LEU A 91 -20.54 1.64 -11.25
CA LEU A 91 -19.13 1.38 -11.49
C LEU A 91 -18.32 1.70 -10.24
N MET A 92 -17.49 0.77 -9.78
CA MET A 92 -16.60 0.91 -8.63
C MET A 92 -15.14 0.86 -9.06
N LEU A 93 -14.39 1.95 -8.89
CA LEU A 93 -12.97 2.02 -9.23
C LEU A 93 -12.11 1.89 -7.97
N THR A 94 -11.15 0.96 -7.98
CA THR A 94 -10.09 0.84 -6.98
C THR A 94 -8.75 1.00 -7.67
N ARG A 95 -7.94 1.98 -7.24
CA ARG A 95 -6.62 2.26 -7.83
C ARG A 95 -5.51 2.11 -6.80
N TYR A 96 -4.39 1.53 -7.22
CA TYR A 96 -3.14 1.44 -6.50
C TYR A 96 -2.00 1.85 -7.43
N ALA A 97 -1.48 3.07 -7.23
CA ALA A 97 -0.55 3.70 -8.17
C ALA A 97 -1.11 3.70 -9.61
N ASP A 98 -0.45 3.02 -10.55
CA ASP A 98 -0.84 2.85 -11.95
C ASP A 98 -1.79 1.67 -12.19
N ASP A 99 -1.77 0.65 -11.32
CA ASP A 99 -2.68 -0.49 -11.40
C ASP A 99 -4.06 -0.13 -10.83
N TRP A 100 -5.12 -0.40 -11.57
CA TRP A 100 -6.50 -0.18 -11.11
C TRP A 100 -7.45 -1.27 -11.59
N VAL A 101 -8.55 -1.42 -10.87
CA VAL A 101 -9.64 -2.34 -11.20
C VAL A 101 -10.94 -1.58 -11.12
N ALA A 102 -11.77 -1.74 -12.15
CA ALA A 102 -13.12 -1.22 -12.20
C ALA A 102 -14.12 -2.39 -12.16
N ILE A 103 -14.99 -2.40 -11.16
CA ILE A 103 -16.03 -3.43 -10.97
C ILE A 103 -17.37 -2.83 -11.40
N TRP A 104 -18.09 -3.55 -12.25
CA TRP A 104 -19.37 -3.13 -12.80
C TRP A 104 -20.47 -4.12 -12.40
N ASN A 105 -21.59 -3.63 -11.89
CA ASN A 105 -22.75 -4.48 -11.52
C ASN A 105 -23.93 -4.39 -12.50
N GLY A 106 -23.80 -3.62 -13.58
CA GLY A 106 -24.85 -3.45 -14.58
C GLY A 106 -24.72 -4.41 -15.75
N SER A 107 -25.37 -4.09 -16.87
CA SER A 107 -25.36 -4.93 -18.08
C SER A 107 -23.97 -5.04 -18.71
N ALA A 108 -23.60 -6.26 -19.13
CA ALA A 108 -22.34 -6.53 -19.83
C ALA A 108 -22.20 -5.75 -21.15
N LYS A 109 -23.32 -5.40 -21.80
CA LYS A 109 -23.34 -4.65 -23.06
C LYS A 109 -22.68 -3.27 -22.95
N ARG A 110 -22.70 -2.67 -21.75
CA ARG A 110 -22.15 -1.33 -21.50
C ARG A 110 -20.64 -1.33 -21.20
N ILE A 111 -20.05 -2.50 -20.95
CA ILE A 111 -18.62 -2.61 -20.60
C ILE A 111 -17.70 -2.06 -21.71
N PRO A 112 -17.92 -2.37 -23.01
CA PRO A 112 -17.11 -1.80 -24.09
C PRO A 112 -17.21 -0.27 -24.17
N GLU A 113 -18.40 0.29 -23.94
CA GLU A 113 -18.63 1.74 -23.91
C GLU A 113 -17.87 2.40 -22.76
N ILE A 114 -17.96 1.84 -21.53
CA ILE A 114 -17.21 2.34 -20.37
C ILE A 114 -15.70 2.27 -20.63
N LYS A 115 -15.21 1.19 -21.24
CA LYS A 115 -13.79 1.06 -21.60
C LYS A 115 -13.38 2.16 -22.60
N ALA A 116 -14.20 2.45 -23.60
CA ALA A 116 -13.96 3.51 -24.56
C ALA A 116 -13.96 4.90 -23.90
N GLU A 117 -14.93 5.19 -23.02
CA GLU A 117 -15.00 6.45 -22.26
C GLU A 117 -13.74 6.68 -21.41
N ILE A 118 -13.27 5.65 -20.71
CA ILE A 118 -12.01 5.70 -19.94
C ILE A 118 -10.83 5.93 -20.89
N ALA A 119 -10.74 5.21 -22.01
CA ALA A 119 -9.66 5.36 -22.98
C ALA A 119 -9.58 6.77 -23.57
N THR A 120 -10.72 7.34 -23.94
CA THR A 120 -10.83 8.72 -24.43
C THR A 120 -10.35 9.71 -23.36
N PHE A 121 -10.74 9.53 -22.10
CA PHE A 121 -10.25 10.40 -21.02
C PHE A 121 -8.73 10.34 -20.85
N PHE A 122 -8.14 9.14 -20.86
CA PHE A 122 -6.70 8.96 -20.76
C PHE A 122 -5.95 9.61 -21.93
N SER A 123 -6.45 9.43 -23.16
CA SER A 123 -5.86 10.02 -24.36
C SER A 123 -6.00 11.54 -24.38
N ASP A 124 -7.20 12.07 -24.16
CA ASP A 124 -7.50 13.47 -24.39
C ASP A 124 -7.04 14.36 -23.24
N THR A 125 -7.27 13.92 -22.00
CA THR A 125 -6.96 14.71 -20.80
C THR A 125 -5.55 14.42 -20.31
N LEU A 126 -5.23 13.14 -20.05
CA LEU A 126 -3.94 12.77 -19.44
C LEU A 126 -2.80 12.66 -20.46
N LYS A 127 -3.11 12.58 -21.75
CA LYS A 127 -2.14 12.31 -22.84
C LYS A 127 -1.38 11.00 -22.60
N LEU A 128 -2.06 10.00 -22.07
CA LEU A 128 -1.57 8.66 -21.81
C LEU A 128 -2.32 7.66 -22.69
N GLN A 129 -1.61 6.61 -23.14
CA GLN A 129 -2.22 5.50 -23.86
C GLN A 129 -2.44 4.34 -22.90
N LEU A 130 -3.65 3.77 -22.92
CA LEU A 130 -3.94 2.53 -22.20
C LEU A 130 -3.30 1.36 -22.95
N SER A 131 -2.68 0.45 -22.21
CA SER A 131 -2.19 -0.80 -22.77
C SER A 131 -3.36 -1.75 -22.97
N GLU A 132 -3.74 -2.00 -24.22
CA GLU A 132 -4.84 -2.91 -24.56
C GLU A 132 -4.58 -4.33 -24.03
N GLU A 133 -3.33 -4.79 -24.10
CA GLU A 133 -2.87 -6.09 -23.61
C GLU A 133 -3.06 -6.29 -22.10
N LYS A 134 -3.01 -5.20 -21.31
CA LYS A 134 -3.24 -5.25 -19.86
C LYS A 134 -4.71 -5.12 -19.48
N THR A 135 -5.56 -4.63 -20.38
CA THR A 135 -6.94 -4.26 -20.07
C THR A 135 -7.86 -5.45 -20.30
N LEU A 136 -7.92 -6.32 -19.30
CA LEU A 136 -8.72 -7.54 -19.30
C LEU A 136 -10.15 -7.27 -18.78
N ILE A 137 -11.16 -7.64 -19.56
CA ILE A 137 -12.56 -7.72 -19.11
C ILE A 137 -12.83 -9.17 -18.71
N THR A 138 -13.18 -9.40 -17.45
CA THR A 138 -13.52 -10.74 -16.92
C THR A 138 -14.78 -10.68 -16.07
N HIS A 139 -15.45 -11.82 -15.94
CA HIS A 139 -16.48 -11.98 -14.93
C HIS A 139 -15.85 -12.29 -13.56
N ILE A 140 -16.54 -11.92 -12.47
CA ILE A 140 -16.03 -12.13 -11.11
C ILE A 140 -15.84 -13.62 -10.76
N ASP A 141 -16.60 -14.51 -11.40
CA ASP A 141 -16.51 -15.96 -11.21
C ASP A 141 -15.31 -16.58 -11.93
N ASP A 142 -14.85 -15.99 -13.04
CA ASP A 142 -13.60 -16.37 -13.70
C ASP A 142 -12.40 -15.87 -12.90
N GLY A 143 -12.58 -14.70 -12.27
CA GLY A 143 -11.61 -14.06 -11.40
C GLY A 143 -10.57 -13.23 -12.15
N PHE A 144 -9.82 -12.43 -11.41
CA PHE A 144 -8.79 -11.55 -11.95
C PHE A 144 -7.62 -11.38 -10.98
N ASP A 145 -6.45 -11.06 -11.53
CA ASP A 145 -5.26 -10.77 -10.75
C ASP A 145 -5.15 -9.27 -10.42
N PHE A 146 -4.98 -8.93 -9.14
CA PHE A 146 -4.73 -7.57 -8.68
C PHE A 146 -3.79 -7.56 -7.48
N LEU A 147 -2.72 -6.76 -7.54
CA LEU A 147 -1.70 -6.64 -6.47
C LEU A 147 -1.15 -7.99 -5.98
N GLY A 148 -0.99 -8.95 -6.89
CA GLY A 148 -0.47 -10.28 -6.56
C GLY A 148 -1.49 -11.22 -5.91
N TYR A 149 -2.75 -10.79 -5.76
CA TYR A 149 -3.88 -11.63 -5.38
C TYR A 149 -4.67 -12.04 -6.61
N HIS A 150 -5.19 -13.26 -6.62
CA HIS A 150 -6.19 -13.71 -7.57
C HIS A 150 -7.56 -13.65 -6.88
N ILE A 151 -8.41 -12.74 -7.31
CA ILE A 151 -9.72 -12.48 -6.72
C ILE A 151 -10.77 -13.22 -7.53
N LYS A 152 -11.57 -14.07 -6.87
CA LYS A 152 -12.58 -14.89 -7.54
C LYS A 152 -13.83 -15.07 -6.69
N GLY A 153 -15.00 -14.99 -7.32
CA GLY A 153 -16.28 -15.41 -6.76
C GLY A 153 -16.41 -16.93 -6.78
N ALA A 154 -16.76 -17.53 -5.65
CA ALA A 154 -17.07 -18.95 -5.57
C ALA A 154 -18.06 -19.23 -4.45
N ARG A 155 -18.74 -20.39 -4.50
CA ARG A 155 -19.52 -20.88 -3.36
C ARG A 155 -18.60 -21.53 -2.34
N ARG A 156 -18.80 -21.20 -1.07
CA ARG A 156 -18.03 -21.77 0.03
C ARG A 156 -18.53 -23.19 0.30
N TRP A 157 -17.61 -24.14 0.42
CA TRP A 157 -17.94 -25.56 0.58
C TRP A 157 -18.71 -25.89 1.89
N GLU A 158 -18.58 -25.07 2.94
CA GLU A 158 -19.23 -25.32 4.25
C GLU A 158 -20.73 -25.00 4.26
N ASP A 159 -21.14 -23.90 3.62
CA ASP A 159 -22.50 -23.33 3.72
C ASP A 159 -23.14 -23.01 2.36
N ASP A 160 -22.48 -23.39 1.26
CA ASP A 160 -22.87 -23.11 -0.13
C ASP A 160 -23.13 -21.62 -0.44
N GLN A 161 -22.68 -20.72 0.43
CA GLN A 161 -22.88 -19.28 0.23
C GLN A 161 -21.86 -18.76 -0.79
N TRP A 162 -22.34 -17.97 -1.75
CA TRP A 162 -21.47 -17.27 -2.68
C TRP A 162 -20.68 -16.20 -1.94
N ARG A 163 -19.35 -16.24 -2.07
CA ARG A 163 -18.42 -15.30 -1.45
C ARG A 163 -17.27 -14.96 -2.39
N LEU A 164 -16.67 -13.81 -2.14
CA LEU A 164 -15.44 -13.40 -2.79
C LEU A 164 -14.24 -13.99 -2.05
N PHE A 165 -13.37 -14.69 -2.77
CA PHE A 165 -12.13 -15.26 -2.25
C PHE A 165 -10.92 -14.48 -2.78
N SER A 166 -10.04 -14.07 -1.86
CA SER A 166 -8.69 -13.59 -2.15
C SER A 166 -7.72 -14.76 -2.13
N LEU A 167 -7.26 -15.21 -3.29
CA LEU A 167 -6.25 -16.24 -3.42
C LEU A 167 -4.88 -15.63 -3.74
N VAL A 168 -3.81 -16.39 -3.58
CA VAL A 168 -2.47 -15.98 -4.03
C VAL A 168 -2.39 -16.18 -5.54
N SER A 169 -1.92 -15.19 -6.30
CA SER A 169 -1.74 -15.36 -7.75
C SER A 169 -0.65 -16.37 -8.08
N GLU A 170 -0.81 -17.09 -9.19
CA GLU A 170 0.19 -18.08 -9.63
C GLU A 170 1.58 -17.45 -9.84
N ARG A 171 1.61 -16.20 -10.31
CA ARG A 171 2.86 -15.44 -10.47
C ARG A 171 3.54 -15.20 -9.11
N GLY A 172 2.75 -14.87 -8.08
CA GLY A 172 3.23 -14.71 -6.71
C GLY A 172 3.80 -16.01 -6.13
N ILE A 173 3.12 -17.14 -6.38
CA ILE A 173 3.58 -18.48 -5.97
C ILE A 173 4.90 -18.85 -6.67
N ARG A 174 4.98 -18.67 -7.99
CA ARG A 174 6.19 -18.95 -8.79
C ARG A 174 7.38 -18.13 -8.29
N ARG A 175 7.23 -16.81 -8.19
CA ARG A 175 8.27 -15.91 -7.67
C ARG A 175 8.75 -16.29 -6.28
N PHE A 176 7.86 -16.71 -5.40
CA PHE A 176 8.22 -17.18 -4.06
C PHE A 176 9.04 -18.47 -4.11
N ARG A 177 8.59 -19.47 -4.89
CA ARG A 177 9.33 -20.72 -5.07
C ARG A 177 10.71 -20.47 -5.65
N ASP A 178 10.82 -19.57 -6.61
CA ASP A 178 12.09 -19.22 -7.24
C ASP A 178 13.02 -18.47 -6.27
N GLY A 179 12.49 -17.56 -5.45
CA GLY A 179 13.25 -16.91 -4.38
C GLY A 179 13.80 -17.91 -3.35
N ILE A 180 13.00 -18.89 -2.94
CA ILE A 180 13.44 -19.97 -2.03
C ILE A 180 14.51 -20.84 -2.68
N LYS A 181 14.36 -21.22 -3.96
CA LYS A 181 15.39 -21.98 -4.70
C LYS A 181 16.69 -21.19 -4.83
N LEU A 182 16.60 -19.90 -5.13
CA LEU A 182 17.76 -19.03 -5.25
C LEU A 182 18.55 -19.00 -3.94
N ILE A 183 17.86 -18.81 -2.80
CA ILE A 183 18.49 -18.89 -1.48
C ILE A 183 19.11 -20.28 -1.29
N ALA A 184 18.39 -21.37 -1.58
CA ALA A 184 18.93 -22.73 -1.41
C ALA A 184 20.15 -23.05 -2.30
N GLN A 185 20.33 -22.34 -3.41
CA GLN A 185 21.45 -22.49 -4.34
C GLN A 185 22.64 -21.58 -4.01
N GLN A 186 22.44 -20.54 -3.18
CA GLN A 186 23.49 -19.61 -2.81
C GLN A 186 24.48 -20.22 -1.82
N THR A 187 25.75 -19.85 -1.98
CA THR A 187 26.81 -20.17 -1.03
C THR A 187 26.84 -19.11 0.06
N PHE A 188 26.18 -19.41 1.19
CA PHE A 188 26.31 -18.57 2.38
C PHE A 188 27.60 -18.86 3.14
N THR A 189 28.28 -17.80 3.58
CA THR A 189 29.48 -17.84 4.42
C THR A 189 29.22 -18.61 5.72
N ASP A 190 28.08 -18.35 6.38
CA ASP A 190 27.66 -19.08 7.56
C ASP A 190 26.20 -19.59 7.46
N GLU A 191 25.81 -20.45 8.40
CA GLU A 191 24.46 -21.04 8.45
C GLU A 191 23.44 -20.06 9.02
N VAL A 192 23.89 -19.10 9.84
CA VAL A 192 23.07 -18.04 10.41
C VAL A 192 22.47 -17.17 9.32
N ALA A 193 23.28 -16.74 8.35
CA ALA A 193 22.85 -15.93 7.21
C ALA A 193 21.84 -16.68 6.35
N ALA A 194 22.09 -17.97 6.07
CA ALA A 194 21.16 -18.79 5.29
C ALA A 194 19.78 -18.90 5.96
N PHE A 195 19.74 -19.25 7.25
CA PHE A 195 18.49 -19.39 8.01
C PHE A 195 17.78 -18.04 8.16
N THR A 196 18.53 -16.96 8.28
CA THR A 196 17.99 -15.59 8.32
C THR A 196 17.38 -15.19 6.98
N ALA A 197 18.03 -15.50 5.86
CA ALA A 197 17.51 -15.25 4.51
C ALA A 197 16.21 -16.03 4.25
N PHE A 198 16.18 -17.34 4.55
CA PHE A 198 14.94 -18.13 4.47
C PHE A 198 13.84 -17.53 5.35
N SER A 199 14.16 -17.23 6.62
CA SER A 199 13.19 -16.68 7.56
C SER A 199 12.65 -15.33 7.12
N GLY A 200 13.49 -14.44 6.59
CA GLY A 200 13.09 -13.13 6.09
C GLY A 200 12.10 -13.23 4.93
N LEU A 201 12.42 -14.09 3.94
CA LEU A 201 11.55 -14.29 2.78
C LEU A 201 10.20 -14.94 3.18
N ILE A 202 10.23 -15.98 4.01
CA ILE A 202 9.02 -16.67 4.48
C ILE A 202 8.12 -15.72 5.28
N ARG A 203 8.69 -14.94 6.22
CA ARG A 203 7.93 -13.97 7.02
C ARG A 203 7.35 -12.86 6.15
N GLY A 204 8.17 -12.26 5.29
CA GLY A 204 7.74 -11.17 4.41
C GLY A 204 6.60 -11.61 3.51
N TRP A 205 6.77 -12.73 2.81
CA TRP A 205 5.76 -13.27 1.91
C TRP A 205 4.51 -13.75 2.65
N GLY A 206 4.68 -14.47 3.76
CA GLY A 206 3.56 -14.98 4.55
C GLY A 206 2.74 -13.86 5.21
N ASN A 207 3.37 -12.77 5.63
CA ASN A 207 2.68 -11.58 6.14
C ASN A 207 1.97 -10.81 5.03
N TYR A 208 2.59 -10.67 3.86
CA TYR A 208 1.96 -10.03 2.71
C TYR A 208 0.68 -10.77 2.32
N TYR A 209 0.74 -12.10 2.20
CA TYR A 209 -0.39 -12.97 1.86
C TYR A 209 -1.18 -13.47 3.08
N ALA A 210 -1.11 -12.78 4.22
CA ALA A 210 -1.85 -13.16 5.43
C ALA A 210 -3.37 -13.09 5.25
N TYR A 211 -3.85 -12.30 4.27
CA TYR A 211 -5.26 -12.15 3.90
C TYR A 211 -5.73 -13.13 2.81
N ALA A 212 -4.85 -14.01 2.32
CA ALA A 212 -5.22 -14.99 1.30
C ALA A 212 -5.92 -16.21 1.94
N ALA A 213 -7.05 -16.60 1.36
CA ALA A 213 -7.83 -17.78 1.72
C ALA A 213 -7.21 -19.06 1.14
N SER A 214 -5.99 -19.39 1.54
CA SER A 214 -5.18 -20.44 0.88
C SER A 214 -4.44 -21.34 1.86
N SER A 215 -5.09 -21.87 2.90
CA SER A 215 -4.45 -22.72 3.92
C SER A 215 -3.73 -23.93 3.33
N ARG A 216 -4.40 -24.72 2.48
CA ARG A 216 -3.82 -25.89 1.81
C ARG A 216 -2.57 -25.54 0.97
N LEU A 217 -2.59 -24.37 0.32
CA LEU A 217 -1.44 -23.87 -0.42
C LEU A 217 -0.26 -23.60 0.53
N MET A 218 -0.51 -22.97 1.67
CA MET A 218 0.54 -22.69 2.67
C MET A 218 1.19 -23.99 3.17
N ASP A 219 0.40 -25.03 3.45
CA ASP A 219 0.93 -26.34 3.86
C ASP A 219 1.79 -26.99 2.75
N SER A 220 1.33 -26.91 1.50
CA SER A 220 2.09 -27.41 0.35
C SER A 220 3.42 -26.65 0.13
N LEU A 221 3.41 -25.35 0.40
CA LEU A 221 4.59 -24.51 0.32
C LEU A 221 5.53 -24.78 1.50
N ASP A 222 5.02 -25.11 2.68
CA ASP A 222 5.85 -25.52 3.82
C ASP A 222 6.62 -26.81 3.52
N ALA A 223 5.95 -27.81 2.92
CA ALA A 223 6.62 -29.03 2.48
C ALA A 223 7.72 -28.73 1.45
N PHE A 224 7.45 -27.82 0.50
CA PHE A 224 8.44 -27.38 -0.49
C PHE A 224 9.63 -26.66 0.17
N ILE A 225 9.39 -25.72 1.08
CA ILE A 225 10.42 -25.00 1.83
C ILE A 225 11.31 -25.99 2.59
N TYR A 226 10.69 -26.93 3.31
CA TYR A 226 11.41 -27.96 4.06
C TYR A 226 12.35 -28.77 3.15
N GLN A 227 11.86 -29.20 1.98
CA GLN A 227 12.69 -29.89 0.99
C GLN A 227 13.86 -29.04 0.50
N GLN A 228 13.65 -27.75 0.20
CA GLN A 228 14.73 -26.87 -0.26
C GLN A 228 15.77 -26.60 0.84
N MET A 229 15.32 -26.41 2.09
CA MET A 229 16.23 -26.30 3.23
C MET A 229 17.06 -27.58 3.40
N TRP A 230 16.45 -28.77 3.23
CA TRP A 230 17.17 -30.04 3.31
C TRP A 230 18.21 -30.20 2.21
N LYS A 231 17.86 -29.83 0.98
CA LYS A 231 18.80 -29.82 -0.15
C LYS A 231 20.00 -28.90 0.13
N TYR A 232 19.75 -27.70 0.65
CA TYR A 232 20.81 -26.77 1.05
C TYR A 232 21.72 -27.37 2.14
N LEU A 233 21.14 -27.91 3.22
CA LEU A 233 21.89 -28.46 4.35
C LEU A 233 22.74 -29.67 3.97
N LEU A 234 22.20 -30.60 3.18
CA LEU A 234 22.94 -31.75 2.67
C LEU A 234 24.01 -31.32 1.66
N GLY A 235 23.70 -30.35 0.80
CA GLY A 235 24.64 -29.78 -0.17
C GLY A 235 25.83 -29.06 0.49
N LYS A 236 25.64 -28.44 1.65
CA LYS A 236 26.70 -27.82 2.45
C LYS A 236 27.51 -28.85 3.24
N ASN A 237 26.88 -29.93 3.71
CA ASN A 237 27.50 -30.95 4.54
C ASN A 237 27.77 -32.26 3.75
N LYS A 238 28.37 -32.18 2.57
CA LYS A 238 28.55 -33.34 1.65
C LYS A 238 29.33 -34.51 2.26
N HIS A 239 30.22 -34.23 3.22
CA HIS A 239 31.06 -35.23 3.88
C HIS A 239 30.41 -35.85 5.13
N VAL A 240 29.20 -35.41 5.49
CA VAL A 240 28.48 -35.85 6.69
C VAL A 240 27.23 -36.61 6.27
N GLY A 241 27.05 -37.83 6.78
CA GLY A 241 25.85 -38.62 6.48
C GLY A 241 24.56 -37.92 6.89
N ALA A 242 23.48 -38.11 6.12
CA ALA A 242 22.20 -37.42 6.30
C ALA A 242 21.62 -37.52 7.72
N LYS A 243 21.84 -38.66 8.41
CA LYS A 243 21.43 -38.85 9.81
C LYS A 243 22.12 -37.88 10.77
N LYS A 244 23.43 -37.64 10.60
CA LYS A 244 24.18 -36.68 11.43
C LYS A 244 23.75 -35.24 11.14
N VAL A 245 23.52 -34.90 9.87
CA VAL A 245 22.93 -33.61 9.47
C VAL A 245 21.55 -33.44 10.11
N PHE A 246 20.71 -34.48 10.09
CA PHE A 246 19.41 -34.47 10.74
C PHE A 246 19.50 -34.10 12.23
N PHE A 247 20.33 -34.78 13.00
CA PHE A 247 20.50 -34.49 14.42
C PHE A 247 21.14 -33.13 14.69
N LYS A 248 22.00 -32.62 13.80
CA LYS A 248 22.65 -31.31 13.95
C LYS A 248 21.65 -30.15 13.85
N TYR A 249 20.73 -30.19 12.88
CA TYR A 249 19.83 -29.06 12.60
C TYR A 249 18.40 -29.26 13.12
N THR A 250 18.03 -30.46 13.56
CA THR A 250 16.73 -30.68 14.19
C THR A 250 16.78 -30.16 15.62
N LEU A 251 15.88 -29.24 15.94
CA LEU A 251 15.78 -28.68 17.28
C LEU A 251 15.34 -29.75 18.29
N PRO A 252 15.96 -29.77 19.50
CA PRO A 252 15.51 -30.59 20.63
C PRO A 252 14.03 -30.41 20.93
N ARG A 253 13.36 -31.46 21.45
CA ARG A 253 11.90 -31.45 21.69
C ARG A 253 11.41 -30.26 22.52
N ASN A 254 12.18 -29.85 23.54
CA ASN A 254 11.88 -28.69 24.39
C ASN A 254 12.01 -27.33 23.67
N LEU A 255 12.68 -27.28 22.53
CA LEU A 255 12.88 -26.06 21.73
C LEU A 255 11.96 -26.01 20.50
N LYS A 256 11.28 -27.11 20.17
CA LYS A 256 10.26 -27.16 19.10
C LYS A 256 9.06 -26.33 19.52
N LYS A 257 8.57 -25.50 18.59
CA LYS A 257 7.43 -24.61 18.82
C LYS A 257 6.45 -24.73 17.67
N VAL A 258 5.16 -24.80 17.99
CA VAL A 258 4.08 -24.80 17.00
C VAL A 258 4.21 -23.57 16.09
N GLY A 259 4.12 -23.77 14.79
CA GLY A 259 4.25 -22.70 13.79
C GLY A 259 5.67 -22.48 13.26
N TYR A 260 6.65 -23.27 13.70
CA TYR A 260 8.01 -23.28 13.17
C TYR A 260 8.34 -24.66 12.59
N PHE A 261 9.31 -24.69 11.68
CA PHE A 261 9.90 -25.96 11.28
C PHE A 261 10.67 -26.54 12.46
N ASP A 262 10.76 -27.87 12.49
CA ASP A 262 11.60 -28.59 13.44
C ASP A 262 13.09 -28.29 13.21
N LEU A 263 13.44 -27.72 12.05
CA LEU A 263 14.79 -27.30 11.69
C LEU A 263 15.13 -25.92 12.26
N GLY A 264 16.31 -25.80 12.84
CA GLY A 264 16.84 -24.57 13.39
C GLY A 264 18.35 -24.64 13.61
N LEU A 265 18.92 -23.53 14.08
CA LEU A 265 20.34 -23.44 14.42
C LEU A 265 20.48 -23.00 15.88
N VAL A 266 21.29 -23.72 16.66
CA VAL A 266 21.64 -23.35 18.02
C VAL A 266 23.03 -22.71 17.98
N VAL A 267 23.13 -21.45 18.36
CA VAL A 267 24.38 -20.68 18.39
C VAL A 267 24.60 -20.17 19.81
N GLY A 268 25.47 -20.85 20.56
CA GLY A 268 25.66 -20.58 21.99
C GLY A 268 24.35 -20.75 22.76
N LYS A 269 23.86 -19.66 23.38
CA LYS A 269 22.57 -19.62 24.10
C LYS A 269 21.38 -19.25 23.21
N ALA A 270 21.61 -18.84 21.96
CA ALA A 270 20.57 -18.39 21.04
C ALA A 270 20.09 -19.52 20.11
N VAL A 271 18.80 -19.49 19.75
CA VAL A 271 18.19 -20.46 18.83
C VAL A 271 17.52 -19.71 17.68
N ILE A 272 17.99 -19.97 16.46
CA ILE A 272 17.41 -19.45 15.23
C ILE A 272 16.37 -20.45 14.73
N ARG A 273 15.10 -20.03 14.68
CA ARG A 273 13.99 -20.84 14.20
C ARG A 273 13.46 -20.30 12.88
N VAL A 274 13.22 -21.19 11.94
CA VAL A 274 12.58 -20.85 10.66
C VAL A 274 11.07 -21.00 10.79
N PRO A 275 10.28 -19.95 10.56
CA PRO A 275 8.82 -20.03 10.66
C PRO A 275 8.23 -20.87 9.53
N ARG A 276 7.09 -21.49 9.79
CA ARG A 276 6.23 -22.09 8.76
C ARG A 276 5.27 -21.04 8.22
N LEU A 277 4.94 -21.10 6.94
CA LEU A 277 3.86 -20.31 6.35
C LEU A 277 2.52 -20.66 7.01
N SER A 278 2.21 -21.94 7.18
CA SER A 278 1.02 -22.41 7.94
C SER A 278 0.99 -21.90 9.38
N GLY A 279 2.16 -21.65 9.97
CA GLY A 279 2.32 -21.09 11.32
C GLY A 279 2.06 -19.59 11.44
N ILE A 280 2.04 -18.86 10.32
CA ILE A 280 1.75 -17.42 10.31
C ILE A 280 0.24 -17.24 10.43
N ALA A 281 -0.17 -16.53 11.49
CA ALA A 281 -1.57 -16.24 11.78
C ALA A 281 -2.25 -15.57 10.58
N ARG A 282 -3.32 -16.22 10.10
CA ARG A 282 -4.13 -15.66 9.02
C ARG A 282 -4.89 -14.47 9.56
N LYS A 283 -4.88 -13.39 8.79
CA LYS A 283 -5.70 -12.23 9.10
C LYS A 283 -7.04 -12.46 8.43
N PRO A 284 -8.14 -12.61 9.20
CA PRO A 284 -9.44 -12.59 8.56
C PRO A 284 -9.53 -11.29 7.75
N LEU A 285 -10.16 -11.37 6.58
CA LEU A 285 -10.63 -10.17 5.90
C LEU A 285 -11.81 -9.61 6.72
N MET A 286 -11.50 -9.15 7.92
CA MET A 286 -12.39 -8.29 8.67
C MET A 286 -12.41 -7.00 7.88
N LEU A 287 -13.57 -6.63 7.35
CA LEU A 287 -13.88 -5.24 7.02
C LEU A 287 -14.01 -4.40 8.32
N LYS A 288 -13.15 -4.67 9.32
CA LYS A 288 -12.81 -3.72 10.37
C LYS A 288 -11.80 -2.80 9.71
N TYR A 289 -12.31 -1.69 9.19
CA TYR A 289 -11.46 -0.63 8.66
C TYR A 289 -10.39 -0.32 9.71
N PRO A 290 -9.09 -0.37 9.37
CA PRO A 290 -8.19 0.53 10.08
C PRO A 290 -8.80 1.93 9.94
N PRO A 291 -8.85 2.76 11.00
CA PRO A 291 -9.10 4.17 10.79
C PRO A 291 -8.13 4.60 9.69
N HIS A 292 -8.69 5.21 8.63
CA HIS A 292 -7.92 5.72 7.51
C HIS A 292 -6.63 6.31 8.07
N PRO A 293 -5.41 5.95 7.60
CA PRO A 293 -4.14 6.23 8.29
C PRO A 293 -3.80 7.72 8.51
N TYR A 294 -4.76 8.59 8.19
CA TYR A 294 -4.73 10.04 8.26
C TYR A 294 -6.02 10.65 8.87
N LEU A 295 -6.86 9.84 9.53
CA LEU A 295 -8.02 10.26 10.33
C LEU A 295 -7.89 9.64 11.73
N LEU A 296 -7.87 10.50 12.74
CA LEU A 296 -7.79 10.12 14.16
C LEU A 296 -9.04 9.34 14.62
N PRO A 297 -8.93 8.60 15.75
CA PRO A 297 -9.77 7.46 16.06
C PRO A 297 -11.04 7.91 16.77
N ASN A 298 -12.18 7.84 16.10
CA ASN A 298 -13.45 7.61 16.78
C ASN A 298 -14.53 7.27 15.75
N ARG A 299 -14.78 5.96 15.61
CA ARG A 299 -16.12 5.34 15.46
C ARG A 299 -15.95 3.86 15.13
N ASN A 300 -15.81 3.06 16.18
CA ASN A 300 -16.05 1.63 16.11
C ASN A 300 -17.52 1.37 16.40
N LYS A 301 -18.26 0.91 15.39
CA LYS A 301 -19.30 -0.11 15.45
C LYS A 301 -19.71 -0.41 14.00
N VAL A 302 -19.18 -1.51 13.46
CA VAL A 302 -19.53 -2.02 12.13
C VAL A 302 -20.63 -3.06 12.32
N ILE A 303 -21.71 -2.91 11.55
CA ILE A 303 -22.81 -3.88 11.42
C ILE A 303 -22.27 -5.08 10.64
N LEU A 304 -22.43 -6.28 11.21
CA LEU A 304 -22.12 -7.55 10.55
C LEU A 304 -23.20 -7.82 9.49
N ASN A 305 -22.75 -8.17 8.28
CA ASN A 305 -23.52 -8.36 7.03
C ASN A 305 -24.11 -7.08 6.41
N PRO A 306 -23.55 -6.59 5.28
CA PRO A 306 -24.35 -5.73 4.40
C PRO A 306 -25.43 -6.63 3.79
N GLY A 307 -26.68 -6.38 4.17
CA GLY A 307 -27.82 -6.93 3.44
C GLY A 307 -27.81 -6.44 1.98
N PRO A 308 -28.64 -7.03 1.11
CA PRO A 308 -28.76 -6.65 -0.31
C PRO A 308 -29.19 -5.18 -0.55
N SER A 309 -29.50 -4.42 0.51
CA SER A 309 -29.94 -3.02 0.48
C SER A 309 -28.88 -1.99 0.87
N ASP A 310 -27.64 -2.37 1.22
CA ASP A 310 -26.63 -1.43 1.76
C ASP A 310 -25.50 -1.06 0.77
N GLU A 311 -25.87 -0.59 -0.43
CA GLU A 311 -24.93 0.15 -1.30
C GLU A 311 -24.58 1.56 -0.74
N ARG A 312 -25.31 2.03 0.29
CA ARG A 312 -25.09 3.34 0.98
C ARG A 312 -23.73 3.46 1.65
N TRP A 313 -23.07 2.35 1.95
CA TRP A 313 -21.81 2.34 2.69
C TRP A 313 -20.64 3.04 1.92
N TRP A 314 -20.66 2.99 0.60
CA TRP A 314 -19.54 3.41 -0.25
C TRP A 314 -19.59 4.89 -0.69
N ASP A 315 -20.76 5.52 -0.64
CA ASP A 315 -20.96 6.90 -1.11
C ASP A 315 -20.41 7.97 -0.15
N GLN A 316 -20.07 7.58 1.09
CA GLN A 316 -19.55 8.49 2.12
C GLN A 316 -18.02 8.73 2.06
N HIS A 317 -17.31 8.13 1.09
CA HIS A 317 -15.84 8.03 1.14
C HIS A 317 -15.12 8.45 -0.16
N ILE A 318 -15.59 9.51 -0.83
CA ILE A 318 -14.77 10.20 -1.85
C ILE A 318 -13.60 10.91 -1.15
N TRP A 319 -12.38 10.53 -1.52
CA TRP A 319 -11.16 11.10 -0.95
C TRP A 319 -10.85 12.47 -1.57
N ALA A 320 -11.07 13.55 -0.81
CA ALA A 320 -10.85 14.94 -1.25
C ALA A 320 -9.42 15.49 -0.96
N GLY A 321 -8.40 14.62 -0.87
CA GLY A 321 -7.04 15.04 -0.50
C GLY A 321 -6.90 15.53 0.96
N GLN A 322 -5.66 15.60 1.45
CA GLN A 322 -5.37 15.94 2.86
C GLN A 322 -5.32 17.44 3.18
N GLU A 323 -5.43 18.31 2.18
CA GLU A 323 -5.24 19.74 2.40
C GLU A 323 -6.37 20.35 3.23
N GLY A 324 -7.57 19.77 3.16
CA GLY A 324 -8.72 20.17 3.98
C GLY A 324 -8.70 19.65 5.43
N LYS A 325 -7.90 18.61 5.74
CA LYS A 325 -7.97 17.90 7.04
C LYS A 325 -6.72 18.03 7.93
N ARG A 326 -5.59 18.55 7.42
CA ARG A 326 -4.48 19.03 8.28
C ARG A 326 -4.78 20.44 8.80
N LYS A 327 -5.85 20.61 9.57
CA LYS A 327 -6.04 21.80 10.41
C LYS A 327 -5.04 21.74 11.57
N GLY A 328 -3.88 22.37 11.45
CA GLY A 328 -2.94 22.41 12.57
C GLY A 328 -1.58 22.97 12.19
N GLN A 329 -0.65 22.12 11.80
CA GLN A 329 0.79 22.47 11.81
C GLN A 329 1.19 23.62 10.88
N ARG A 330 0.75 23.63 9.61
CA ARG A 330 1.18 24.66 8.64
C ARG A 330 0.52 26.02 8.88
N ARG A 331 -0.74 26.04 9.34
CA ARG A 331 -1.42 27.28 9.75
C ARG A 331 -0.87 27.80 11.07
N LEU A 332 -0.61 26.92 12.05
CA LEU A 332 -0.02 27.28 13.33
C LEU A 332 1.36 27.89 13.16
N SER A 333 2.24 27.30 12.35
CA SER A 333 3.56 27.88 12.12
C SER A 333 3.46 29.26 11.47
N ILE A 334 2.55 29.42 10.49
CA ILE A 334 2.33 30.73 9.85
C ILE A 334 1.75 31.74 10.85
N GLU A 335 0.77 31.35 11.65
CA GLU A 335 0.08 32.20 12.63
C GLU A 335 1.02 32.62 13.78
N VAL A 336 1.81 31.68 14.31
CA VAL A 336 2.80 31.95 15.37
C VAL A 336 3.94 32.82 14.85
N LEU A 337 4.46 32.55 13.63
CA LEU A 337 5.50 33.38 13.03
C LEU A 337 4.98 34.77 12.59
N SER A 338 3.69 34.88 12.27
CA SER A 338 3.06 36.19 12.02
C SER A 338 2.79 37.00 13.30
N ARG A 339 2.58 36.31 14.43
CA ARG A 339 2.38 36.93 15.75
C ARG A 339 3.71 37.37 16.38
N ASP A 340 4.68 36.47 16.38
CA ASP A 340 5.93 36.63 17.12
C ASP A 340 7.04 37.04 16.15
N ALA A 341 7.17 38.31 15.82
CA ALA A 341 8.22 38.78 14.89
C ALA A 341 9.65 38.55 15.42
N VAL A 342 9.80 38.32 16.73
CA VAL A 342 11.07 38.09 17.43
C VAL A 342 11.01 36.81 18.25
N CYS A 343 12.16 36.17 18.44
CA CYS A 343 12.29 34.98 19.28
C CYS A 343 11.87 35.27 20.72
N GLN A 344 10.88 34.52 21.22
CA GLN A 344 10.33 34.67 22.56
C GLN A 344 11.25 34.16 23.69
N VAL A 345 12.42 33.61 23.36
CA VAL A 345 13.38 33.03 24.32
C VAL A 345 14.60 33.93 24.50
N CYS A 346 15.21 34.39 23.39
CA CYS A 346 16.40 35.23 23.45
C CYS A 346 16.19 36.68 23.02
N GLY A 347 15.05 37.03 22.40
CA GLY A 347 14.73 38.39 21.95
C GLY A 347 15.55 38.92 20.75
N GLN A 348 16.59 38.22 20.29
CA GLN A 348 17.62 38.80 19.42
C GLN A 348 17.48 38.51 17.91
N THR A 349 16.48 37.74 17.46
CA THR A 349 16.36 37.31 16.05
C THR A 349 14.91 37.15 15.59
N GLN A 350 14.66 37.29 14.29
CA GLN A 350 13.37 36.91 13.69
C GLN A 350 13.02 35.47 14.07
N SER A 351 11.78 35.25 14.49
CA SER A 351 11.29 33.89 14.71
C SER A 351 11.33 33.14 13.37
N GLN A 352 11.84 31.91 13.39
CA GLN A 352 11.95 31.08 12.19
C GLN A 352 11.17 29.78 12.36
N GLU A 353 10.96 29.35 13.60
CA GLU A 353 10.33 28.09 13.93
C GLU A 353 9.30 28.31 15.04
N ALA A 354 8.22 27.52 15.05
CA ALA A 354 7.23 27.52 16.11
C ALA A 354 7.50 26.34 17.05
N HIS A 355 7.58 26.60 18.35
CA HIS A 355 7.80 25.58 19.38
C HIS A 355 6.59 25.46 20.32
N HIS A 356 6.30 24.24 20.80
CA HIS A 356 5.24 23.95 21.76
C HIS A 356 5.82 23.75 23.16
N ASP A 357 5.41 24.58 24.11
CA ASP A 357 5.73 24.42 25.54
C ASP A 357 4.42 24.44 26.37
N PRO A 358 4.06 23.34 27.06
CA PRO A 358 4.77 22.07 27.17
C PRO A 358 4.72 21.22 25.89
N ALA A 359 5.60 20.22 25.81
CA ALA A 359 5.69 19.28 24.70
C ALA A 359 4.31 18.73 24.30
N TRP A 360 4.02 18.81 23.00
CA TRP A 360 2.72 18.44 22.47
C TRP A 360 2.42 16.95 22.69
N LYS A 361 1.23 16.64 23.22
CA LYS A 361 0.69 15.28 23.33
C LYS A 361 -0.45 15.10 22.34
N GLU A 362 -0.56 13.92 21.75
CA GLU A 362 -1.53 13.59 20.70
C GLU A 362 -3.01 13.79 21.10
N SER A 363 -3.30 13.84 22.40
CA SER A 363 -4.61 14.15 22.97
C SER A 363 -4.98 15.65 22.98
N GLN A 364 -4.07 16.57 22.64
CA GLN A 364 -4.28 18.01 22.72
C GLN A 364 -4.60 18.65 21.35
N LYS A 365 -5.71 19.40 21.26
CA LYS A 365 -6.02 20.24 20.09
C LYS A 365 -4.94 21.33 19.93
N HIS A 366 -4.38 21.49 18.73
CA HIS A 366 -3.45 22.58 18.42
C HIS A 366 -4.14 23.94 18.64
N LYS A 367 -3.69 24.70 19.65
CA LYS A 367 -4.13 26.08 19.90
C LYS A 367 -2.93 27.03 19.71
N PRO A 368 -3.05 28.11 18.90
CA PRO A 368 -1.98 29.10 18.69
C PRO A 368 -1.44 29.74 19.97
N GLY A 369 -2.26 29.87 21.00
CA GLY A 369 -1.84 30.39 22.31
C GLY A 369 -0.90 29.48 23.11
N LYS A 370 -0.66 28.23 22.67
CA LYS A 370 0.26 27.27 23.33
C LYS A 370 1.52 26.98 22.51
N ALA A 371 1.84 27.87 21.58
CA ALA A 371 3.05 27.80 20.78
C ALA A 371 3.70 29.18 20.76
N MET A 372 5.03 29.23 20.64
CA MET A 372 5.81 30.46 20.61
C MET A 372 6.81 30.44 19.46
N GLY A 373 7.04 31.61 18.87
CA GLY A 373 8.04 31.81 17.83
C GLY A 373 9.45 31.82 18.43
N VAL A 374 10.31 30.94 17.95
CA VAL A 374 11.70 30.81 18.40
C VAL A 374 12.67 30.87 17.23
N CYS A 375 13.91 31.31 17.50
CA CYS A 375 15.00 31.19 16.55
C CYS A 375 15.54 29.76 16.55
N LYS A 376 16.23 29.36 15.49
CA LYS A 376 16.79 28.00 15.33
C LYS A 376 17.71 27.59 16.47
N THR A 377 18.50 28.52 17.00
CA THR A 377 19.45 28.26 18.08
C THR A 377 18.74 27.91 19.38
N CYS A 378 17.77 28.74 19.80
CA CYS A 378 16.98 28.48 21.00
C CYS A 378 16.09 27.25 20.84
N HIS A 379 15.55 27.00 19.63
CA HIS A 379 14.74 25.81 19.38
C HIS A 379 15.54 24.51 19.61
N ARG A 380 16.79 24.46 19.14
CA ARG A 380 17.69 23.32 19.40
C ARG A 380 18.03 23.19 20.88
N GLN A 381 18.30 24.29 21.58
CA GLN A 381 18.60 24.25 23.02
C GLN A 381 17.44 23.67 23.83
N ILE A 382 16.19 24.03 23.51
CA ILE A 382 15.01 23.51 24.20
C ILE A 382 14.84 22.00 23.92
N LEU A 383 15.04 21.55 22.68
CA LEU A 383 14.94 20.13 22.32
C LEU A 383 16.02 19.25 22.97
N HIS A 384 17.16 19.82 23.34
CA HIS A 384 18.24 19.09 24.05
C HIS A 384 18.10 19.13 25.58
N SER A 385 17.18 19.96 26.11
CA SER A 385 16.97 20.14 27.55
C SER A 385 15.73 19.38 28.07
N ALA A 386 14.94 18.79 27.17
CA ALA A 386 13.74 18.00 27.43
C ALA A 386 13.98 16.52 27.08
#